data_AF-A0AAW6CZA8-F1
#
_entry.id   AF-A0AAW6CZA8-F1
#
_cell.length_a   1.000
_cell.length_b   1.000
_cell.length_c   1.000
_cell.angle_alpha   90.00
_cell.angle_beta   90.00
_cell.angle_gamma   90.00
#
_symmetry.space_group_name_H-M   'P 1'
#
loop_
_entity.id
_entity.type
_entity.pdbx_description
1 polymer ?
#
loop_
_entity_poly.entity_id
_entity_poly.type
_entity_poly.pdbx_seq_one_letter_code
_entity_poly.pdbx_strand_id
1 'polypeptide(L)' 'MTIFLEFLNKNHHLFVDGKQIISNSTLVAITLMIAQSVPEEKETMVNLVMHFLST' A
#
# COMPACT_ATOMS: atom_id res chain seq x y z
N MET A 1 4.39 8.32 4.86
CA MET A 1 3.65 7.28 5.59
C MET A 1 2.22 7.71 5.93
N THR A 2 2.03 8.81 6.66
CA THR A 2 0.69 9.29 7.11
C THR A 2 -0.30 9.49 5.97
N ILE A 3 0.12 10.09 4.85
CA ILE A 3 -0.75 10.28 3.67
C ILE A 3 -1.23 8.93 3.08
N PHE A 4 -0.38 7.92 3.06
CA PHE A 4 -0.72 6.60 2.52
C PHE A 4 -1.66 5.84 3.46
N LEU A 5 -1.44 5.91 4.78
CA LEU A 5 -2.37 5.38 5.77
C LEU A 5 -3.75 6.05 5.68
N GLU A 6 -3.79 7.37 5.51
CA GLU A 6 -5.02 8.14 5.35
C GLU A 6 -5.76 7.74 4.07
N PHE A 7 -5.04 7.50 2.97
CA PHE A 7 -5.60 6.98 1.72
C PHE A 7 -6.22 5.59 1.93
N LEU A 8 -5.53 4.65 2.58
CA LEU A 8 -6.07 3.32 2.85
C LEU A 8 -7.30 3.37 3.74
N ASN A 9 -7.29 4.24 4.75
CA ASN A 9 -8.43 4.43 5.65
C ASN A 9 -9.65 4.98 4.89
N LYS A 10 -9.45 6.01 4.05
CA LYS A 10 -10.52 6.61 3.23
C LYS A 10 -11.12 5.64 2.21
N ASN A 11 -10.34 4.68 1.73
CA ASN A 11 -10.82 3.67 0.78
C ASN A 11 -11.28 2.36 1.47
N HIS A 12 -11.44 2.35 2.80
CA HIS A 12 -11.87 1.17 3.57
C HIS A 12 -10.94 -0.05 3.43
N HIS A 13 -9.67 0.17 3.05
CA HIS A 13 -8.66 -0.87 2.89
C HIS A 13 -7.69 -0.95 4.09
N LEU A 14 -7.88 -0.13 5.12
CA LEU A 14 -7.07 -0.20 6.34
C LEU A 14 -7.67 -1.19 7.36
N PHE A 15 -9.00 -1.18 7.49
CA PHE A 15 -9.75 -2.03 8.42
C PHE A 15 -10.99 -2.61 7.73
N VAL A 16 -11.17 -3.92 7.84
CA VAL A 16 -12.39 -4.63 7.43
C VAL A 16 -12.88 -5.43 8.62
N ASP A 17 -14.17 -5.31 8.96
CA ASP A 17 -14.80 -5.93 10.13
C ASP A 17 -14.04 -5.68 11.45
N GLY A 18 -13.47 -4.48 11.60
CA GLY A 18 -12.69 -4.09 12.78
C GLY A 18 -11.29 -4.71 12.88
N LYS A 19 -10.86 -5.48 11.87
CA LYS A 19 -9.51 -6.04 11.79
C LYS A 19 -8.67 -5.25 10.80
N GLN A 20 -7.45 -4.94 11.21
CA GLN A 20 -6.47 -4.36 10.31
C GLN A 20 -6.09 -5.40 9.25
N ILE A 21 -6.42 -5.12 8.00
CA ILE A 21 -6.18 -6.04 6.88
C ILE A 21 -4.78 -5.89 6.28
N ILE A 22 -4.17 -4.72 6.43
CA ILE A 22 -2.79 -4.46 5.97
C ILE A 22 -1.87 -4.40 7.18
N SER A 23 -0.96 -5.38 7.28
CA SER A 23 0.03 -5.43 8.35
C SER A 23 1.06 -4.30 8.27
N ASN A 24 1.68 -3.95 9.40
CA ASN A 24 2.77 -2.95 9.43
C ASN A 24 3.96 -3.35 8.56
N SER A 25 4.28 -4.65 8.47
CA SER A 25 5.34 -5.15 7.58
C SER A 25 4.98 -4.96 6.10
N THR A 26 3.72 -5.15 5.71
CA THR A 26 3.23 -4.86 4.35
C THR A 26 3.39 -3.37 4.02
N LEU A 27 3.06 -2.46 4.95
CA LEU A 27 3.23 -1.02 4.76
C LEU A 27 4.70 -0.62 4.58
N VAL A 28 5.60 -1.22 5.36
CA VAL A 28 7.05 -1.02 5.23
C VAL A 28 7.54 -1.52 3.87
N ALA A 29 7.11 -2.71 3.44
CA ALA A 29 7.46 -3.26 2.13
C ALA A 29 7.02 -2.33 0.99
N ILE A 30 5.76 -1.89 0.96
CA ILE A 30 5.23 -0.96 -0.05
C ILE A 30 6.02 0.35 -0.08
N THR A 31 6.35 0.89 1.10
CA THR A 31 7.11 2.15 1.20
C THR A 31 8.53 2.01 0.65
N LEU A 32 9.22 0.90 0.97
CA LEU A 32 10.55 0.61 0.45
C LEU A 32 10.53 0.36 -1.07
N MET A 33 9.53 -0.37 -1.54
CA MET A 33 9.28 -0.62 -2.95
C MET A 33 9.16 0.70 -3.74
N ILE A 34 8.33 1.63 -3.27
CA ILE A 34 8.18 2.95 -3.91
C ILE A 34 9.47 3.78 -3.80
N ALA A 35 10.16 3.73 -2.65
CA ALA A 35 11.39 4.50 -2.44
C ALA A 35 12.57 4.01 -3.28
N GLN A 36 12.59 2.71 -3.63
CA GLN A 36 13.67 2.07 -4.39
C GLN A 36 13.35 1.93 -5.89
N SER A 37 12.10 2.11 -6.31
CA SER A 37 11.73 1.95 -7.71
C SER A 37 12.41 2.99 -8.59
N VAL A 38 12.98 2.55 -9.71
CA VAL A 38 13.45 3.45 -10.77
C VAL A 38 12.25 4.03 -11.55
N PRO A 39 12.38 5.19 -12.22
CA PRO A 39 11.27 5.83 -12.92
C PRO A 39 10.57 4.92 -13.95
N GLU A 40 11.32 4.03 -14.59
CA GLU A 40 10.84 3.06 -15.57
C GLU A 40 9.97 1.95 -14.94
N GLU A 41 10.16 1.65 -13.66
CA GLU A 41 9.42 0.60 -12.93
C GLU A 41 8.23 1.16 -12.14
N LYS A 42 8.07 2.48 -12.09
CA LYS A 42 7.04 3.16 -11.30
C LYS A 42 5.64 2.59 -11.56
N GLU A 43 5.28 2.35 -12.82
CA GLU A 43 3.96 1.87 -13.20
C GLU A 43 3.72 0.42 -12.76
N THR A 44 4.74 -0.44 -12.90
CA THR A 44 4.74 -1.81 -12.37
C THR A 44 4.58 -1.83 -10.85
N MET A 45 5.24 -0.92 -10.15
CA MET A 45 5.20 -0.82 -8.69
C MET A 45 3.85 -0.30 -8.19
N VAL A 46 3.25 0.66 -8.91
CA VAL A 46 1.87 1.09 -8.66
C VAL A 46 0.89 -0.07 -8.84
N ASN A 47 1.02 -0.84 -9.92
CA ASN A 47 0.13 -1.99 -10.19
C ASN A 47 0.23 -3.07 -9.11
N LEU A 48 1.44 -3.36 -8.63
CA LEU A 48 1.65 -4.35 -7.58
C LEU A 48 1.03 -3.89 -6.25
N VAL A 49 1.20 -2.61 -5.89
CA VAL A 49 0.54 -2.03 -4.72
C VAL A 49 -0.98 -2.14 -4.85
N MET A 50 -1.54 -1.78 -6.01
CA MET A 50 -2.98 -1.87 -6.25
C MET A 50 -3.49 -3.32 -6.15
N HIS A 51 -2.71 -4.31 -6.61
CA HIS A 51 -3.07 -5.72 -6.49
C HIS A 51 -3.18 -6.16 -5.02
N PHE A 52 -2.23 -5.78 -4.18
CA PHE A 52 -2.26 -6.07 -2.74
C PHE A 52 -3.41 -5.37 -2.00
N LEU A 53 -3.94 -4.27 -2.54
CA LEU A 53 -5.09 -3.57 -1.96
C LEU A 53 -6.43 -4.17 -2.41
N SER A 54 -6.45 -4.83 -3.56
CA SER A 54 -7.66 -5.45 -4.14
C SER A 54 -7.97 -6.87 -3.65
N THR A 55 -7.06 -7.48 -2.88
CA THR A 55 -7.18 -8.83 -2.32
C THR A 55 -7.53 -8.76 -0.84
#